data_AF-A0A7X9J0W6-F1
#
_entry.id   AF-A0A7X9J0W6-F1
#
_cell.length_a   1.000
_cell.length_b   1.000
_cell.length_c   1.000
_cell.angle_alpha   90.00
_cell.angle_beta   90.00
_cell.angle_gamma   90.00
#
_symmetry.space_group_name_H-M   'P 1'
#
loop_
_entity.id
_entity.type
_entity.pdbx_description
1 polymer ?
#
loop_
_entity_poly.entity_id
_entity_poly.type
_entity_poly.pdbx_seq_one_letter_code
_entity_poly.pdbx_strand_id
1 'polypeptide(L)'
;MSAGELTSLGFARLGLSVYTFRTNPPEIKGGAAMFQFRVSDEPVLSQGDSPDFLLCFNQEAWNLHGNSLRPGGTLMYDPAQCALPEHHKAGRVIAVPMDEIARKEVGAPLSKNVVAIGVMAAFAGMPIENMRELVRQKWGKRKAEVLDANLKALELGYQYTHDNLPEVADLKLPPSLKPGTAIILTGNEALSLGALCAGMSCFFGYPITPASDIMEWLARKLPMVGGTVIQTEDEIAAITACVGAGFAGAKVATASSGPGISLMVEGLGLASMLEVPMVVFNAQRSGPATGMPTKTEQGDLNLAVYAAHGDAPRIVLAPRDVESCVYTSIDAFNLAEKYQTPVLVLSDQTLSHRSQTIPRPDIGALMTEDRKRPDVQAILSAADEDDLGVGHGYKRYELTPDHVSPMAVPGVDNLPYVATGLEHNEHAHIDQSPFAHSVMSDKRHRKIEAAAQEPGYTELYGNPNAKIGIVCWGSAAGPVEEAVGILNARGVSAKG
;
A
#
# COMPACT_ATOMS: atom_id res chain seq x y z
N MET A 1 0.80 19.66 1.74
CA MET A 1 1.52 18.38 1.79
C MET A 1 2.50 18.31 2.95
N SER A 2 3.69 18.92 2.85
CA SER A 2 4.75 18.77 3.86
C SER A 2 4.37 19.19 5.30
N ALA A 3 3.49 20.17 5.46
CA ALA A 3 2.97 20.60 6.76
C ALA A 3 2.13 19.49 7.44
N GLY A 4 1.20 18.88 6.70
CA GLY A 4 0.37 17.80 7.21
C GLY A 4 1.19 16.54 7.52
N GLU A 5 2.11 16.16 6.64
CA GLU A 5 3.01 15.01 6.84
C GLU A 5 3.83 15.14 8.13
N LEU A 6 4.53 16.27 8.32
CA LEU A 6 5.35 16.49 9.52
C LEU A 6 4.51 16.53 10.80
N THR A 7 3.35 17.18 10.75
CA THR A 7 2.45 17.27 11.90
C THR A 7 1.89 15.90 12.28
N SER A 8 1.44 15.12 11.30
CA SER A 8 0.97 13.75 11.49
C SER A 8 2.06 12.84 12.06
N LEU A 9 3.30 12.99 11.59
CA LEU A 9 4.46 12.28 12.13
C LEU A 9 4.81 12.71 13.57
N GLY A 10 4.57 13.98 13.91
CA GLY A 10 4.67 14.50 15.27
C GLY A 10 3.75 13.76 16.24
N PHE A 11 2.47 13.61 15.87
CA PHE A 11 1.50 12.82 16.64
C PHE A 11 1.88 11.34 16.74
N ALA A 12 2.33 10.73 15.65
CA ALA A 12 2.76 9.33 15.65
C ALA A 12 3.96 9.08 16.58
N ARG A 13 4.93 10.02 16.63
CA ARG A 13 6.06 9.96 17.60
C ARG A 13 5.63 10.08 19.04
N LEU A 14 4.57 10.86 19.24
CA LEU A 14 3.88 10.94 20.51
C LEU A 14 2.95 9.76 20.71
N GLY A 15 3.08 8.64 19.99
CA GLY A 15 2.39 7.38 20.25
C GLY A 15 0.89 7.37 19.99
N LEU A 16 0.37 8.35 19.25
CA LEU A 16 -1.05 8.41 18.87
C LEU A 16 -1.30 7.65 17.57
N SER A 17 -2.52 7.12 17.45
CA SER A 17 -2.99 6.58 16.19
C SER A 17 -3.22 7.72 15.21
N VAL A 18 -2.71 7.55 14.00
CA VAL A 18 -2.77 8.56 12.94
C VAL A 18 -3.30 7.88 11.70
N TYR A 19 -4.20 8.57 11.00
CA TYR A 19 -4.67 8.22 9.67
C TYR A 19 -4.51 9.46 8.79
N THR A 20 -3.91 9.31 7.60
CA THR A 20 -3.77 10.42 6.65
C THR A 20 -4.50 10.18 5.34
N PHE A 21 -4.94 11.27 4.72
CA PHE A 21 -5.49 11.30 3.38
C PHE A 21 -4.91 12.50 2.63
N ARG A 22 -4.61 12.32 1.34
CA ARG A 22 -4.09 13.40 0.50
C ARG A 22 -4.79 13.45 -0.84
N THR A 23 -5.06 14.67 -1.29
CA THR A 23 -5.46 14.96 -2.67
C THR A 23 -4.39 15.81 -3.30
N ASN A 24 -3.73 15.25 -4.32
CA ASN A 24 -2.77 15.98 -5.15
C ASN A 24 -3.51 16.65 -6.32
N PRO A 25 -3.02 17.81 -6.78
CA PRO A 25 -3.52 18.40 -8.01
C PRO A 25 -3.27 17.46 -9.20
N PRO A 26 -4.12 17.49 -10.24
CA PRO A 26 -3.90 16.70 -11.44
C PRO A 26 -2.66 17.17 -12.23
N GLU A 27 -2.27 18.44 -12.11
CA GLU A 27 -1.10 19.00 -12.78
C GLU A 27 0.17 18.95 -11.92
N ILE A 28 1.27 18.49 -12.52
CA ILE A 28 2.61 18.47 -11.89
C ILE A 28 3.10 19.90 -11.56
N LYS A 29 2.69 20.90 -12.36
CA LYS A 29 3.14 22.29 -12.22
C LYS A 29 2.53 23.02 -11.02
N GLY A 30 1.56 22.42 -10.32
CA GLY A 30 0.91 22.99 -9.15
C GLY A 30 -0.61 23.01 -9.28
N GLY A 31 -1.25 23.48 -8.23
CA GLY A 31 -2.71 23.50 -8.07
C GLY A 31 -3.07 23.26 -6.61
N ALA A 32 -4.36 23.34 -6.30
CA ALA A 32 -4.83 23.09 -4.95
C ALA A 32 -4.51 21.66 -4.50
N ALA A 33 -3.80 21.56 -3.38
CA ALA A 33 -3.49 20.31 -2.72
C ALA A 33 -4.10 20.31 -1.33
N MET A 34 -4.64 19.17 -0.91
CA MET A 34 -5.23 19.00 0.41
C MET A 34 -4.54 17.84 1.12
N PHE A 35 -4.26 18.03 2.40
CA PHE A 35 -3.79 16.99 3.29
C PHE A 35 -4.67 17.00 4.53
N GLN A 36 -5.30 15.87 4.80
CA GLN A 36 -6.13 15.63 5.97
C GLN A 36 -5.47 14.56 6.82
N PHE A 37 -5.51 14.75 8.13
CA PHE A 37 -5.15 13.70 9.06
C PHE A 37 -6.16 13.67 10.20
N ARG A 38 -6.39 12.48 10.72
CA ARG A 38 -7.20 12.23 11.91
C ARG A 38 -6.32 11.52 12.93
N VAL A 39 -6.46 11.94 14.18
CA VAL A 39 -5.61 11.48 15.28
C VAL A 39 -6.49 11.10 16.46
N SER A 40 -6.16 10.01 17.13
CA SER A 40 -6.81 9.55 18.35
C SER A 40 -5.83 8.74 19.20
N ASP A 41 -6.12 8.62 20.48
CA ASP A 41 -5.55 7.64 21.40
C ASP A 41 -6.12 6.23 21.22
N GLU A 42 -7.20 6.09 20.44
CA GLU A 42 -7.76 4.83 19.94
C GLU A 42 -7.43 4.60 18.46
N PRO A 43 -7.54 3.36 17.93
CA PRO A 43 -7.33 3.09 16.51
C PRO A 43 -8.23 3.92 15.60
N VAL A 44 -7.63 4.61 14.61
CA VAL A 44 -8.37 5.39 13.62
C VAL A 44 -8.64 4.57 12.35
N LEU A 45 -9.92 4.25 12.14
CA LEU A 45 -10.36 3.35 11.06
C LEU A 45 -10.66 4.06 9.73
N SER A 46 -11.00 5.35 9.75
CA SER A 46 -11.32 6.13 8.56
C SER A 46 -10.88 7.59 8.65
N GLN A 47 -10.93 8.28 7.52
CA GLN A 47 -10.67 9.73 7.45
C GLN A 47 -11.73 10.58 8.19
N GLY A 48 -12.91 10.02 8.48
CA GLY A 48 -14.07 10.74 9.01
C GLY A 48 -14.85 11.54 7.95
N ASP A 49 -16.05 12.01 8.32
CA ASP A 49 -16.97 12.69 7.40
C ASP A 49 -16.58 14.15 7.10
N SER A 50 -16.03 14.85 8.09
CA SER A 50 -15.72 16.28 8.01
C SER A 50 -14.63 16.66 9.01
N PRO A 51 -13.64 17.49 8.63
CA PRO A 51 -12.65 17.98 9.57
C PRO A 51 -13.25 18.84 10.68
N ASP A 52 -12.71 18.67 11.90
CA ASP A 52 -12.96 19.55 13.04
C ASP A 52 -12.22 20.89 12.90
N PHE A 53 -11.05 20.86 12.24
CA PHE A 53 -10.13 21.97 12.05
C PHE A 53 -9.76 22.09 10.57
N LEU A 54 -9.85 23.30 10.01
CA LEU A 54 -9.44 23.58 8.63
C LEU A 54 -8.43 24.73 8.62
N LEU A 55 -7.23 24.48 8.09
CA LEU A 55 -6.17 25.48 7.91
C LEU A 55 -6.02 25.86 6.44
N CYS A 56 -6.46 27.05 6.06
CA CYS A 56 -6.41 27.56 4.70
C CYS A 56 -5.15 28.43 4.48
N PHE A 57 -4.30 28.01 3.54
CA PHE A 57 -3.08 28.75 3.19
C PHE A 57 -3.34 29.96 2.29
N ASN A 58 -4.42 29.92 1.50
CA ASN A 58 -4.80 30.93 0.52
C ASN A 58 -6.30 30.84 0.20
N GLN A 59 -6.79 31.82 -0.58
CA GLN A 59 -8.19 31.91 -0.98
C GLN A 59 -8.67 30.70 -1.81
N GLU A 60 -7.81 30.16 -2.67
CA GLU A 60 -8.14 28.99 -3.50
C GLU A 60 -8.46 27.75 -2.65
N ALA A 61 -7.64 27.48 -1.63
CA ALA A 61 -7.88 26.38 -0.69
C ALA A 61 -9.21 26.54 0.05
N TRP A 62 -9.57 27.77 0.43
CA TRP A 62 -10.88 28.05 1.03
C TRP A 62 -12.02 27.79 0.04
N ASN A 63 -11.93 28.30 -1.18
CA ASN A 63 -12.99 28.17 -2.17
C ASN A 63 -13.30 26.70 -2.49
N LEU A 64 -12.29 25.83 -2.49
CA LEU A 64 -12.44 24.41 -2.79
C LEU A 64 -12.87 23.56 -1.58
N HIS A 65 -12.41 23.89 -0.38
CA HIS A 65 -12.54 23.01 0.79
C HIS A 65 -13.26 23.63 2.00
N GLY A 66 -13.62 24.92 1.95
CA GLY A 66 -14.27 25.62 3.06
C GLY A 66 -15.60 24.97 3.47
N ASN A 67 -16.32 24.37 2.53
CA ASN A 67 -17.57 23.67 2.78
C ASN A 67 -17.42 22.31 3.48
N SER A 68 -16.21 21.74 3.48
CA SER A 68 -15.90 20.47 4.14
C SER A 68 -15.81 20.62 5.66
N LEU A 69 -15.56 21.82 6.18
CA LEU A 69 -15.52 22.06 7.62
C LEU A 69 -16.87 21.71 8.27
N ARG A 70 -16.83 20.92 9.35
CA ARG A 70 -18.05 20.58 10.09
C ARG A 70 -18.71 21.85 10.67
N PRO A 71 -20.04 21.88 10.80
CA PRO A 71 -20.71 22.96 11.54
C PRO A 71 -20.13 23.13 12.95
N GLY A 72 -19.77 24.36 13.33
CA GLY A 72 -19.15 24.66 14.61
C GLY A 72 -17.64 24.33 14.69
N GLY A 73 -17.03 23.85 13.61
CA GLY A 73 -15.59 23.60 13.53
C GLY A 73 -14.74 24.88 13.63
N THR A 74 -13.42 24.72 13.67
CA THR A 74 -12.47 25.85 13.73
C THR A 74 -11.83 26.10 12.38
N LEU A 75 -11.94 27.34 11.90
CA LEU A 75 -11.25 27.82 10.70
C LEU A 75 -10.00 28.60 11.09
N MET A 76 -8.85 28.18 10.59
CA MET A 76 -7.61 28.95 10.60
C MET A 76 -7.28 29.40 9.19
N TYR A 77 -6.86 30.65 9.00
CA TYR A 77 -6.53 31.16 7.67
C TYR A 77 -5.42 32.21 7.72
N ASP A 78 -4.72 32.36 6.59
CA ASP A 78 -3.73 33.44 6.41
C ASP A 78 -4.41 34.72 5.90
N PRO A 79 -4.51 35.79 6.71
CA PRO A 79 -5.21 37.02 6.31
C PRO A 79 -4.51 37.77 5.16
N ALA A 80 -3.22 37.52 4.90
CA ALA A 80 -2.52 38.13 3.77
C ALA A 80 -2.84 37.43 2.43
N GLN A 81 -3.39 36.21 2.46
CA GLN A 81 -3.58 35.35 1.30
C GLN A 81 -5.01 34.85 1.12
N CYS A 82 -5.87 35.06 2.12
CA CYS A 82 -7.27 34.66 2.14
C CYS A 82 -8.06 35.76 2.86
N ALA A 83 -9.07 36.31 2.18
CA ALA A 83 -10.03 37.18 2.85
C ALA A 83 -10.88 36.33 3.79
N LEU A 84 -11.34 36.93 4.91
CA LEU A 84 -12.28 36.26 5.78
C LEU A 84 -13.56 35.96 4.98
N PRO A 85 -14.00 34.70 4.86
CA PRO A 85 -15.19 34.37 4.09
C PRO A 85 -16.45 34.96 4.73
N GLU A 86 -17.30 35.64 3.95
CA GLU A 86 -18.57 36.20 4.45
C GLU A 86 -19.55 35.13 4.96
N HIS A 87 -19.50 33.94 4.36
CA HIS A 87 -20.33 32.80 4.74
C HIS A 87 -19.43 31.59 5.06
N HIS A 88 -19.43 31.20 6.34
CA HIS A 88 -18.73 30.00 6.79
C HIS A 88 -19.52 29.27 7.89
N LYS A 89 -19.31 27.95 7.99
CA LYS A 89 -19.89 27.09 9.04
C LYS A 89 -19.08 27.07 10.33
N ALA A 90 -17.95 27.76 10.37
CA ALA A 90 -17.03 27.74 11.50
C ALA A 90 -17.68 28.38 12.74
N GLY A 91 -17.55 27.71 13.89
CA GLY A 91 -17.91 28.26 15.20
C GLY A 91 -16.79 29.11 15.80
N ARG A 92 -15.55 28.89 15.34
CA ARG A 92 -14.36 29.65 15.74
C ARG A 92 -13.52 29.98 14.52
N VAL A 93 -13.04 31.22 14.44
CA VAL A 93 -12.20 31.70 13.34
C VAL A 93 -10.94 32.31 13.92
N ILE A 94 -9.78 31.91 13.40
CA ILE A 94 -8.46 32.34 13.86
C ILE A 94 -7.67 32.82 12.65
N ALA A 95 -7.30 34.10 12.65
CA ALA A 95 -6.35 34.63 11.68
C ALA A 95 -4.93 34.26 12.11
N VAL A 96 -4.15 33.68 11.21
CA VAL A 96 -2.76 33.27 11.46
C VAL A 96 -1.88 33.87 10.37
N PRO A 97 -1.06 34.91 10.67
CA PRO A 97 -0.30 35.67 9.67
C PRO A 97 0.95 34.90 9.17
N MET A 98 0.75 33.70 8.62
CA MET A 98 1.82 32.77 8.24
C MET A 98 2.76 33.34 7.17
N ASP A 99 2.23 34.00 6.14
CA ASP A 99 3.03 34.64 5.09
C ASP A 99 3.84 35.82 5.64
N GLU A 100 3.26 36.61 6.54
CA GLU A 100 3.94 37.74 7.17
C GLU A 100 5.11 37.27 8.06
N ILE A 101 4.87 36.30 8.95
CA ILE A 101 5.91 35.69 9.80
C ILE A 101 7.05 35.13 8.92
N ALA A 102 6.71 34.36 7.90
CA ALA A 102 7.71 33.74 7.02
C ALA A 102 8.55 34.76 6.24
N ARG A 103 7.95 35.87 5.79
CA ARG A 103 8.64 36.90 4.99
C ARG A 103 9.41 37.90 5.83
N LYS A 104 8.77 38.48 6.84
CA LYS A 104 9.30 39.62 7.59
C LYS A 104 10.18 39.19 8.76
N GLU A 105 9.76 38.17 9.49
CA GLU A 105 10.46 37.76 10.72
C GLU A 105 11.49 36.68 10.45
N VAL A 106 11.16 35.66 9.65
CA VAL A 106 12.11 34.61 9.27
C VAL A 106 13.05 35.08 8.16
N GLY A 107 12.54 35.82 7.17
CA GLY A 107 13.28 36.18 5.96
C GLY A 107 13.32 35.07 4.90
N ALA A 108 12.44 34.07 5.00
CA ALA A 108 12.38 32.91 4.11
C ALA A 108 10.93 32.57 3.74
N PRO A 109 10.37 33.09 2.61
CA PRO A 109 8.97 32.90 2.25
C PRO A 109 8.53 31.43 2.14
N LEU A 110 9.45 30.55 1.72
CA LEU A 110 9.19 29.10 1.60
C LEU A 110 9.00 28.39 2.94
N SER A 111 9.29 29.06 4.06
CA SER A 111 9.10 28.51 5.42
C SER A 111 7.67 28.69 5.95
N LYS A 112 6.77 29.31 5.19
CA LYS A 112 5.34 29.48 5.54
C LYS A 112 4.68 28.18 6.00
N ASN A 113 5.00 27.07 5.35
CA ASN A 113 4.50 25.75 5.74
C ASN A 113 5.04 25.29 7.09
N VAL A 114 6.22 25.73 7.52
CA VAL A 114 6.81 25.39 8.82
C VAL A 114 6.28 26.29 9.92
N VAL A 115 5.95 27.55 9.63
CA VAL A 115 5.13 28.38 10.54
C VAL A 115 3.81 27.68 10.84
N ALA A 116 3.12 27.18 9.81
CA ALA A 116 1.89 26.40 9.96
C ALA A 116 2.07 25.15 10.84
N ILE A 117 3.20 24.44 10.72
CA ILE A 117 3.51 23.29 11.58
C ILE A 117 3.63 23.73 13.05
N GLY A 118 4.34 24.84 13.31
CA GLY A 118 4.47 25.38 14.67
C GLY A 118 3.12 25.73 15.28
N VAL A 119 2.26 26.35 14.47
CA VAL A 119 0.88 26.70 14.88
C VAL A 119 0.06 25.46 15.20
N MET A 120 0.03 24.48 14.29
CA MET A 120 -0.72 23.24 14.52
C MET A 120 -0.18 22.45 15.72
N ALA A 121 1.14 22.46 15.94
CA ALA A 121 1.76 21.80 17.09
C ALA A 121 1.37 22.44 18.41
N ALA A 122 1.50 23.77 18.53
CA ALA A 122 1.08 24.49 19.73
C ALA A 122 -0.43 24.33 19.99
N PHE A 123 -1.24 24.47 18.94
CA PHE A 123 -2.69 24.37 19.04
C PHE A 123 -3.17 22.99 19.49
N ALA A 124 -2.42 21.94 19.13
CA ALA A 124 -2.70 20.57 19.54
C ALA A 124 -2.05 20.18 20.89
N GLY A 125 -1.32 21.08 21.55
CA GLY A 125 -0.58 20.76 22.79
C GLY A 125 0.63 19.85 22.59
N MET A 126 1.20 19.80 21.37
CA MET A 126 2.43 19.03 21.10
C MET A 126 3.67 19.74 21.65
N PRO A 127 4.58 19.03 22.37
CA PRO A 127 5.86 19.60 22.77
C PRO A 127 6.70 20.05 21.56
N ILE A 128 7.22 21.27 21.60
CA ILE A 128 7.99 21.83 20.48
C ILE A 128 9.25 21.04 20.14
N GLU A 129 9.92 20.43 21.13
CA GLU A 129 11.15 19.64 20.89
C GLU A 129 10.92 18.46 19.93
N ASN A 130 9.76 17.79 20.04
CA ASN A 130 9.40 16.71 19.12
C ASN A 130 9.36 17.20 17.66
N MET A 131 8.87 18.42 17.45
CA MET A 131 8.81 19.04 16.13
C MET A 131 10.17 19.56 15.67
N ARG A 132 11.00 20.10 16.59
CA ARG A 132 12.39 20.51 16.28
C ARG A 132 13.21 19.33 15.77
N GLU A 133 13.09 18.16 16.37
CA GLU A 133 13.76 16.95 15.89
C GLU A 133 13.30 16.56 14.47
N LEU A 134 12.00 16.65 14.19
CA LEU A 134 11.45 16.35 12.87
C LEU A 134 11.95 17.32 11.79
N VAL A 135 12.02 18.61 12.11
CA VAL A 135 12.61 19.63 11.24
C VAL A 135 14.09 19.33 10.99
N ARG A 136 14.86 19.00 12.04
CA ARG A 136 16.27 18.60 11.91
C ARG A 136 16.45 17.36 11.04
N GLN A 137 15.59 16.36 11.14
CA GLN A 137 15.69 15.16 10.31
C GLN A 137 15.39 15.43 8.83
N LYS A 138 14.38 16.26 8.54
CA LYS A 138 13.98 16.55 7.16
C LYS A 138 14.96 17.51 6.46
N TRP A 139 15.47 18.51 7.16
CA TRP A 139 16.32 19.56 6.58
C TRP A 139 17.79 19.52 7.03
N GLY A 140 18.20 18.64 7.94
CA GLY A 140 19.56 18.62 8.50
C GLY A 140 20.68 18.23 7.54
N LYS A 141 20.34 17.64 6.38
CA LYS A 141 21.29 17.39 5.28
C LYS A 141 21.39 18.55 4.28
N ARG A 142 20.61 19.62 4.47
CA ARG A 142 20.65 20.83 3.65
C ARG A 142 21.65 21.84 4.24
N LYS A 143 21.81 22.99 3.59
CA LYS A 143 22.65 24.09 4.08
C LYS A 143 22.14 24.58 5.46
N ALA A 144 23.06 24.99 6.32
CA ALA A 144 22.75 25.40 7.71
C ALA A 144 21.70 26.52 7.75
N GLU A 145 21.79 27.50 6.85
CA GLU A 145 20.84 28.63 6.80
C GLU A 145 19.41 28.17 6.50
N VAL A 146 19.24 27.08 5.74
CA VAL A 146 17.93 26.50 5.46
C VAL A 146 17.37 25.82 6.70
N LEU A 147 18.20 25.08 7.45
CA LEU A 147 17.77 24.45 8.69
C LEU A 147 17.38 25.53 9.73
N ASP A 148 18.23 26.53 9.92
CA ASP A 148 18.02 27.60 10.89
C ASP A 148 16.75 28.41 10.58
N ALA A 149 16.51 28.72 9.30
CA ALA A 149 15.27 29.39 8.89
C ALA A 149 14.02 28.55 9.20
N ASN A 150 14.06 27.24 8.98
CA ASN A 150 12.91 26.36 9.29
C ASN A 150 12.72 26.18 10.81
N LEU A 151 13.80 26.07 11.60
CA LEU A 151 13.69 26.04 13.06
C LEU A 151 13.13 27.34 13.62
N LYS A 152 13.58 28.49 13.10
CA LYS A 152 13.03 29.81 13.46
C LYS A 152 11.55 29.93 13.07
N ALA A 153 11.17 29.47 11.88
CA ALA A 153 9.77 29.49 11.44
C ALA A 153 8.87 28.63 12.33
N LEU A 154 9.34 27.44 12.75
CA LEU A 154 8.65 26.58 13.70
C LEU A 154 8.43 27.31 15.03
N GLU A 155 9.48 27.93 15.56
CA GLU A 155 9.44 28.66 16.83
C GLU A 155 8.42 29.80 16.81
N LEU A 156 8.48 30.65 15.78
CA LEU A 156 7.60 31.81 15.67
C LEU A 156 6.14 31.40 15.52
N GLY A 157 5.84 30.35 14.74
CA GLY A 157 4.48 29.82 14.64
C GLY A 157 3.96 29.25 15.96
N TYR A 158 4.83 28.56 16.71
CA TYR A 158 4.50 28.00 18.01
C TYR A 158 4.24 29.10 19.05
N GLN A 159 5.14 30.09 19.13
CA GLN A 159 5.02 31.23 20.04
C GLN A 159 3.80 32.09 19.74
N TYR A 160 3.56 32.41 18.45
CA TYR A 160 2.38 33.16 18.01
C TYR A 160 1.08 32.54 18.55
N THR A 161 1.01 31.21 18.54
CA THR A 161 -0.18 30.49 18.99
C THR A 161 -0.39 30.62 20.49
N HIS A 162 0.67 30.52 21.31
CA HIS A 162 0.57 30.71 22.76
C HIS A 162 0.26 32.15 23.16
N ASP A 163 0.82 33.13 22.43
CA ASP A 163 0.59 34.54 22.71
C ASP A 163 -0.84 34.99 22.36
N ASN A 164 -1.44 34.40 21.33
CA ASN A 164 -2.74 34.83 20.80
C ASN A 164 -3.90 33.91 21.17
N LEU A 165 -3.64 32.65 21.56
CA LEU A 165 -4.64 31.66 21.94
C LEU A 165 -4.30 31.05 23.32
N PRO A 166 -4.28 31.84 24.40
CA PRO A 166 -3.84 31.37 25.72
C PRO A 166 -4.61 30.15 26.24
N GLU A 167 -5.84 29.92 25.77
CA GLU A 167 -6.64 28.74 26.08
C GLU A 167 -6.02 27.41 25.62
N VAL A 168 -5.06 27.41 24.69
CA VAL A 168 -4.37 26.20 24.23
C VAL A 168 -3.07 25.92 25.00
N ALA A 169 -2.62 26.86 25.83
CA ALA A 169 -1.34 26.75 26.54
C ALA A 169 -1.27 25.56 27.49
N ASP A 170 -2.41 25.20 28.10
CA ASP A 170 -2.53 24.09 29.05
C ASP A 170 -3.04 22.78 28.42
N LEU A 171 -3.30 22.76 27.10
CA LEU A 171 -3.71 21.54 26.40
C LEU A 171 -2.58 20.51 26.46
N LYS A 172 -2.91 19.32 26.97
CA LYS A 172 -2.01 18.17 26.97
C LYS A 172 -2.62 17.08 26.13
N LEU A 173 -1.79 16.48 25.29
CA LEU A 173 -2.17 15.29 24.55
C LEU A 173 -2.40 14.12 25.51
N PRO A 174 -3.31 13.19 25.16
CA PRO A 174 -3.51 11.99 25.95
C PRO A 174 -2.19 11.17 26.05
N PRO A 175 -1.97 10.47 27.17
CA PRO A 175 -0.82 9.59 27.33
C PRO A 175 -0.86 8.48 26.27
N SER A 176 0.28 8.15 25.70
CA SER A 176 0.34 7.44 24.43
C SER A 176 1.09 6.12 24.47
N LEU A 177 1.09 5.41 23.33
CA LEU A 177 1.82 4.15 23.14
C LEU A 177 3.29 4.30 23.55
N LYS A 178 3.82 3.23 24.18
CA LYS A 178 5.22 3.18 24.59
C LYS A 178 6.14 3.45 23.39
N PRO A 179 7.12 4.37 23.49
CA PRO A 179 8.07 4.62 22.41
C PRO A 179 8.70 3.32 21.86
N GLY A 180 8.83 3.23 20.53
CA GLY A 180 9.47 2.10 19.85
C GLY A 180 8.57 0.90 19.55
N THR A 181 7.30 0.91 19.98
CA THR A 181 6.34 -0.19 19.73
C THR A 181 5.60 -0.07 18.39
N ALA A 182 5.62 1.11 17.77
CA ALA A 182 4.92 1.39 16.53
C ALA A 182 5.84 2.04 15.49
N ILE A 183 5.48 1.86 14.23
CA ILE A 183 6.11 2.50 13.07
C ILE A 183 5.03 3.20 12.25
N ILE A 184 5.43 4.16 11.42
CA ILE A 184 4.53 4.81 10.46
C ILE A 184 4.98 4.44 9.06
N LEU A 185 4.04 3.96 8.26
CA LEU A 185 4.24 3.59 6.87
C LEU A 185 3.08 4.12 6.05
N THR A 186 3.32 4.34 4.76
CA THR A 186 2.24 4.37 3.77
C THR A 186 1.83 2.97 3.36
N GLY A 187 0.65 2.78 2.76
CA GLY A 187 0.22 1.46 2.27
C GLY A 187 1.19 0.87 1.23
N ASN A 188 1.73 1.69 0.32
CA ASN A 188 2.74 1.22 -0.64
C ASN A 188 4.05 0.79 0.03
N GLU A 189 4.51 1.53 1.04
CA GLU A 189 5.69 1.15 1.83
C GLU A 189 5.43 -0.13 2.63
N ALA A 190 4.22 -0.32 3.14
CA ALA A 190 3.82 -1.53 3.85
C ALA A 190 3.78 -2.76 2.94
N LEU A 191 3.20 -2.65 1.73
CA LEU A 191 3.26 -3.72 0.72
C LEU A 191 4.72 -4.09 0.38
N SER A 192 5.56 -3.08 0.21
CA SER A 192 6.99 -3.25 -0.08
C SER A 192 7.75 -3.90 1.07
N LEU A 193 7.46 -3.51 2.31
CA LEU A 193 8.05 -4.11 3.50
C LEU A 193 7.65 -5.59 3.63
N GLY A 194 6.37 -5.90 3.45
CA GLY A 194 5.88 -7.28 3.46
C GLY A 194 6.55 -8.14 2.38
N ALA A 195 6.75 -7.58 1.19
CA ALA A 195 7.46 -8.27 0.11
C ALA A 195 8.91 -8.59 0.47
N LEU A 196 9.63 -7.63 1.09
CA LEU A 196 10.97 -7.88 1.60
C LEU A 196 10.98 -8.95 2.70
N CYS A 197 10.03 -8.89 3.63
CA CYS A 197 9.89 -9.88 4.70
C CYS A 197 9.59 -11.28 4.17
N ALA A 198 8.86 -11.40 3.05
CA ALA A 198 8.57 -12.68 2.40
C ALA A 198 9.78 -13.30 1.66
N GLY A 199 10.90 -12.58 1.58
CA GLY A 199 12.12 -13.01 0.90
C GLY A 199 12.14 -12.67 -0.60
N MET A 200 11.37 -11.66 -1.04
CA MET A 200 11.45 -11.17 -2.42
C MET A 200 12.89 -10.75 -2.75
N SER A 201 13.42 -11.26 -3.86
CA SER A 201 14.79 -10.99 -4.32
C SER A 201 14.84 -10.15 -5.61
N CYS A 202 13.74 -10.09 -6.38
CA CYS A 202 13.67 -9.35 -7.63
C CYS A 202 12.40 -8.52 -7.73
N PHE A 203 12.51 -7.31 -8.27
CA PHE A 203 11.38 -6.48 -8.65
C PHE A 203 11.61 -5.87 -10.04
N PHE A 204 10.61 -5.97 -10.91
CA PHE A 204 10.63 -5.38 -12.25
C PHE A 204 9.39 -4.50 -12.40
N GLY A 205 9.53 -3.25 -12.77
CA GLY A 205 8.36 -2.36 -12.84
C GLY A 205 8.51 -1.17 -13.76
N TYR A 206 7.37 -0.63 -14.18
CA TYR A 206 7.26 0.60 -14.94
C TYR A 206 6.57 1.68 -14.09
N PRO A 207 7.05 2.94 -14.04
CA PRO A 207 6.45 3.97 -13.23
C PRO A 207 5.00 4.28 -13.66
N ILE A 208 4.05 4.11 -12.75
CA ILE A 208 2.66 4.50 -12.93
C ILE A 208 2.04 4.93 -11.58
N THR A 209 1.34 6.08 -11.55
CA THR A 209 0.62 6.51 -10.34
C THR A 209 -0.57 5.59 -10.07
N PRO A 210 -0.82 5.14 -8.83
CA PRO A 210 -0.10 5.43 -7.58
C PRO A 210 0.93 4.35 -7.18
N ALA A 211 1.28 3.41 -8.06
CA ALA A 211 2.20 2.31 -7.78
C ALA A 211 3.69 2.69 -7.76
N SER A 212 4.09 3.80 -8.39
CA SER A 212 5.51 4.22 -8.49
C SER A 212 6.25 4.27 -7.14
N ASP A 213 5.55 4.66 -6.06
CA ASP A 213 6.15 4.75 -4.72
C ASP A 213 6.68 3.37 -4.22
N ILE A 214 6.08 2.25 -4.67
CA ILE A 214 6.56 0.89 -4.37
C ILE A 214 7.95 0.70 -5.00
N MET A 215 8.09 1.02 -6.29
CA MET A 215 9.36 0.89 -6.99
C MET A 215 10.43 1.84 -6.42
N GLU A 216 10.08 3.09 -6.13
CA GLU A 216 11.02 4.07 -5.54
C GLU A 216 11.50 3.67 -4.14
N TRP A 217 10.63 3.05 -3.35
CA TRP A 217 11.00 2.53 -2.04
C TRP A 217 11.90 1.31 -2.17
N LEU A 218 11.51 0.34 -2.99
CA LEU A 218 12.29 -0.89 -3.21
C LEU A 218 13.66 -0.60 -3.84
N ALA A 219 13.76 0.35 -4.78
CA ALA A 219 15.03 0.74 -5.40
C ALA A 219 16.08 1.20 -4.37
N ARG A 220 15.64 1.71 -3.22
CA ARG A 220 16.51 2.09 -2.09
C ARG A 220 16.75 0.96 -1.10
N LYS A 221 15.80 0.04 -0.93
CA LYS A 221 15.77 -0.94 0.17
C LYS A 221 16.15 -2.36 -0.24
N LEU A 222 15.64 -2.83 -1.37
CA LEU A 222 15.89 -4.20 -1.84
C LEU A 222 17.38 -4.49 -2.09
N PRO A 223 18.19 -3.57 -2.68
CA PRO A 223 19.63 -3.79 -2.83
C PRO A 223 20.38 -3.94 -1.50
N MET A 224 19.85 -3.37 -0.40
CA MET A 224 20.48 -3.49 0.92
C MET A 224 20.41 -4.92 1.47
N VAL A 225 19.52 -5.76 0.94
CA VAL A 225 19.36 -7.17 1.30
C VAL A 225 19.78 -8.10 0.15
N GLY A 226 20.53 -7.59 -0.83
CA GLY A 226 21.09 -8.38 -1.94
C GLY A 226 20.13 -8.61 -3.12
N GLY A 227 18.91 -8.06 -3.08
CA GLY A 227 17.97 -8.16 -4.19
C GLY A 227 18.19 -7.10 -5.27
N THR A 228 17.44 -7.20 -6.37
CA THR A 228 17.58 -6.34 -7.56
C THR A 228 16.26 -5.69 -7.96
N VAL A 229 16.31 -4.40 -8.28
CA VAL A 229 15.20 -3.63 -8.86
C VAL A 229 15.59 -3.21 -10.27
N ILE A 230 14.72 -3.46 -11.25
CA ILE A 230 14.88 -2.96 -12.63
C ILE A 230 13.64 -2.16 -13.01
N GLN A 231 13.86 -0.91 -13.44
CA GLN A 231 12.85 -0.16 -14.15
C GLN A 231 12.85 -0.61 -15.61
N THR A 232 11.73 -1.16 -16.07
CA THR A 232 11.56 -1.63 -17.45
C THR A 232 11.06 -0.52 -18.37
N GLU A 233 11.02 -0.79 -19.67
CA GLU A 233 10.55 0.11 -20.72
C GLU A 233 9.02 0.26 -20.75
N ASP A 234 8.29 -0.77 -20.34
CA ASP A 234 6.83 -0.81 -20.21
C ASP A 234 6.38 -1.94 -19.24
N GLU A 235 5.07 -2.05 -19.02
CA GLU A 235 4.46 -3.09 -18.19
C GLU A 235 4.52 -4.50 -18.79
N ILE A 236 4.64 -4.65 -20.11
CA ILE A 236 4.78 -5.95 -20.77
C ILE A 236 6.15 -6.53 -20.43
N ALA A 237 7.20 -5.75 -20.61
CA ALA A 237 8.57 -6.08 -20.24
C ALA A 237 8.67 -6.41 -18.74
N ALA A 238 7.97 -5.64 -17.88
CA ALA A 238 7.93 -5.89 -16.43
C ALA A 238 7.38 -7.28 -16.09
N ILE A 239 6.20 -7.65 -16.60
CA ILE A 239 5.58 -8.94 -16.29
C ILE A 239 6.37 -10.10 -16.90
N THR A 240 6.88 -9.96 -18.13
CA THR A 240 7.68 -11.02 -18.76
C THR A 240 9.02 -11.24 -18.05
N ALA A 241 9.64 -10.18 -17.53
CA ALA A 241 10.83 -10.29 -16.69
C ALA A 241 10.51 -11.00 -15.36
N CYS A 242 9.33 -10.75 -14.79
CA CYS A 242 8.85 -11.50 -13.62
C CYS A 242 8.69 -12.99 -13.93
N VAL A 243 8.12 -13.36 -15.08
CA VAL A 243 8.01 -14.77 -15.51
C VAL A 243 9.39 -15.42 -15.58
N GLY A 244 10.36 -14.76 -16.21
CA GLY A 244 11.74 -15.25 -16.32
C GLY A 244 12.42 -15.42 -14.95
N ALA A 245 12.31 -14.42 -14.07
CA ALA A 245 12.91 -14.46 -12.74
C ALA A 245 12.24 -15.52 -11.84
N GLY A 246 10.91 -15.63 -11.91
CA GLY A 246 10.14 -16.66 -11.22
C GLY A 246 10.55 -18.06 -11.67
N PHE A 247 10.69 -18.29 -12.98
CA PHE A 247 11.24 -19.54 -13.54
C PHE A 247 12.66 -19.82 -13.03
N ALA A 248 13.51 -18.79 -12.92
CA ALA A 248 14.86 -18.89 -12.37
C ALA A 248 14.91 -19.17 -10.85
N GLY A 249 13.77 -19.15 -10.16
CA GLY A 249 13.67 -19.48 -8.74
C GLY A 249 13.56 -18.30 -7.79
N ALA A 250 13.51 -17.07 -8.30
CA ALA A 250 13.34 -15.88 -7.48
C ALA A 250 11.90 -15.76 -6.97
N LYS A 251 11.73 -15.30 -5.72
CA LYS A 251 10.49 -14.66 -5.29
C LYS A 251 10.48 -13.27 -5.89
N VAL A 252 9.54 -13.03 -6.80
CA VAL A 252 9.53 -11.84 -7.66
C VAL A 252 8.18 -11.14 -7.62
N ALA A 253 8.21 -9.81 -7.74
CA ALA A 253 7.01 -9.02 -7.94
C ALA A 253 7.16 -7.90 -8.98
N THR A 254 6.01 -7.42 -9.43
CA THR A 254 5.84 -6.14 -10.12
C THR A 254 4.73 -5.33 -9.44
N ALA A 255 4.63 -4.05 -9.76
CA ALA A 255 3.55 -3.18 -9.30
C ALA A 255 3.05 -2.30 -10.45
N SER A 256 1.73 -2.14 -10.54
CA SER A 256 1.10 -1.32 -11.56
C SER A 256 -0.29 -0.82 -11.10
N SER A 257 -1.09 -0.29 -12.02
CA SER A 257 -2.49 0.12 -11.85
C SER A 257 -3.31 -0.33 -13.07
N GLY A 258 -4.63 -0.16 -13.08
CA GLY A 258 -5.55 -0.68 -14.11
C GLY A 258 -5.05 -0.68 -15.57
N PRO A 259 -4.51 0.43 -16.11
CA PRO A 259 -3.95 0.45 -17.47
C PRO A 259 -2.79 -0.52 -17.68
N GLY A 260 -1.85 -0.56 -16.75
CA GLY A 260 -0.71 -1.45 -16.84
C GLY A 260 -1.08 -2.90 -16.54
N ILE A 261 -2.02 -3.16 -15.63
CA ILE A 261 -2.58 -4.51 -15.44
C ILE A 261 -3.21 -5.02 -16.74
N SER A 262 -3.89 -4.15 -17.50
CA SER A 262 -4.45 -4.50 -18.81
C SER A 262 -3.39 -4.92 -19.83
N LEU A 263 -2.21 -4.29 -19.79
CA LEU A 263 -1.05 -4.67 -20.62
C LEU A 263 -0.41 -5.98 -20.16
N MET A 264 -0.45 -6.28 -18.85
CA MET A 264 0.16 -7.48 -18.28
C MET A 264 -0.66 -8.76 -18.49
N VAL A 265 -1.89 -8.68 -19.00
CA VAL A 265 -2.85 -9.79 -19.09
C VAL A 265 -2.27 -11.03 -19.80
N GLU A 266 -1.54 -10.84 -20.90
CA GLU A 266 -0.92 -11.97 -21.62
C GLU A 266 0.18 -12.63 -20.78
N GLY A 267 1.04 -11.83 -20.12
CA GLY A 267 2.08 -12.33 -19.22
C GLY A 267 1.53 -13.06 -17.99
N LEU A 268 0.38 -12.61 -17.46
CA LEU A 268 -0.34 -13.30 -16.38
C LEU A 268 -0.90 -14.66 -16.85
N GLY A 269 -1.45 -14.72 -18.06
CA GLY A 269 -1.87 -15.97 -18.69
C GLY A 269 -0.70 -16.93 -18.86
N LEU A 270 0.44 -16.43 -19.34
CA LEU A 270 1.67 -17.21 -19.45
C LEU A 270 2.15 -17.73 -18.08
N ALA A 271 2.21 -16.88 -17.05
CA ALA A 271 2.61 -17.30 -15.71
C ALA A 271 1.70 -18.42 -15.15
N SER A 272 0.39 -18.33 -15.41
CA SER A 272 -0.58 -19.35 -15.00
C SER A 272 -0.36 -20.68 -15.73
N MET A 273 -0.13 -20.63 -17.06
CA MET A 273 0.16 -21.80 -17.88
C MET A 273 1.47 -22.48 -17.46
N LEU A 274 2.50 -21.71 -17.17
CA LEU A 274 3.81 -22.20 -16.75
C LEU A 274 3.89 -22.60 -15.27
N GLU A 275 2.82 -22.36 -14.51
CA GLU A 275 2.79 -22.52 -13.05
C GLU A 275 3.96 -21.78 -12.37
N VAL A 276 4.21 -20.54 -12.78
CA VAL A 276 5.30 -19.71 -12.25
C VAL A 276 4.76 -18.80 -11.13
N PRO A 277 5.30 -18.92 -9.89
CA PRO A 277 4.90 -18.08 -8.78
C PRO A 277 5.43 -16.64 -8.94
N MET A 278 4.56 -15.66 -8.70
CA MET A 278 4.90 -14.24 -8.63
C MET A 278 3.78 -13.43 -7.99
N VAL A 279 4.10 -12.23 -7.53
CA VAL A 279 3.11 -11.28 -6.98
C VAL A 279 2.99 -10.04 -7.87
N VAL A 280 1.76 -9.60 -8.12
CA VAL A 280 1.46 -8.37 -8.84
C VAL A 280 0.66 -7.44 -7.94
N PHE A 281 1.28 -6.33 -7.52
CA PHE A 281 0.57 -5.29 -6.78
C PHE A 281 -0.22 -4.41 -7.75
N ASN A 282 -1.55 -4.51 -7.71
CA ASN A 282 -2.44 -3.59 -8.43
C ASN A 282 -2.87 -2.46 -7.48
N ALA A 283 -2.25 -1.30 -7.62
CA ALA A 283 -2.66 -0.09 -6.91
C ALA A 283 -3.78 0.60 -7.73
N GLN A 284 -5.02 0.20 -7.47
CA GLN A 284 -6.18 0.63 -8.26
C GLN A 284 -6.37 2.15 -8.22
N ARG A 285 -6.81 2.71 -9.34
CA ARG A 285 -7.18 4.13 -9.47
C ARG A 285 -8.41 4.24 -10.37
N SER A 286 -9.07 5.39 -10.35
CA SER A 286 -10.29 5.59 -11.14
C SER A 286 -10.06 5.43 -12.63
N GLY A 287 -10.84 4.55 -13.26
CA GLY A 287 -10.87 4.28 -14.69
C GLY A 287 -12.11 4.87 -15.37
N PRO A 288 -12.46 4.42 -16.60
CA PRO A 288 -11.69 3.53 -17.49
C PRO A 288 -10.55 4.27 -18.21
N ALA A 289 -9.73 3.53 -18.97
CA ALA A 289 -8.57 4.04 -19.71
C ALA A 289 -7.60 4.82 -18.78
N THR A 290 -7.14 6.02 -19.18
CA THR A 290 -6.30 6.85 -18.29
C THR A 290 -7.03 7.21 -16.99
N GLY A 291 -8.36 7.40 -17.07
CA GLY A 291 -9.25 7.74 -15.98
C GLY A 291 -8.79 8.98 -15.20
N MET A 292 -8.87 8.91 -13.87
CA MET A 292 -8.37 9.96 -12.96
C MET A 292 -7.23 9.39 -12.11
N PRO A 293 -5.96 9.55 -12.54
CA PRO A 293 -4.82 8.89 -11.89
C PRO A 293 -4.62 9.22 -10.40
N THR A 294 -5.15 10.36 -9.95
CA THR A 294 -5.03 10.84 -8.57
C THR A 294 -6.27 10.58 -7.72
N LYS A 295 -7.24 9.79 -8.22
CA LYS A 295 -8.50 9.46 -7.53
C LYS A 295 -8.60 7.95 -7.27
N THR A 296 -9.16 7.63 -6.11
CA THR A 296 -9.41 6.24 -5.69
C THR A 296 -10.63 5.66 -6.39
N GLU A 297 -10.55 4.38 -6.72
CA GLU A 297 -11.64 3.53 -7.19
C GLU A 297 -11.20 2.07 -7.00
N GLN A 298 -12.14 1.19 -6.65
CA GLN A 298 -11.92 -0.26 -6.56
C GLN A 298 -12.55 -0.95 -7.79
N GLY A 299 -12.23 -0.45 -8.98
CA GLY A 299 -12.87 -0.83 -10.25
C GLY A 299 -12.23 -2.03 -10.96
N ASP A 300 -11.05 -2.48 -10.54
CA ASP A 300 -10.28 -3.49 -11.27
C ASP A 300 -10.56 -4.92 -10.84
N LEU A 301 -11.51 -5.17 -9.92
CA LEU A 301 -11.78 -6.53 -9.42
C LEU A 301 -12.04 -7.54 -10.55
N ASN A 302 -12.86 -7.18 -11.53
CA ASN A 302 -13.15 -8.07 -12.66
C ASN A 302 -11.92 -8.28 -13.57
N LEU A 303 -11.11 -7.23 -13.77
CA LEU A 303 -9.85 -7.35 -14.49
C LEU A 303 -8.91 -8.30 -13.74
N ALA A 304 -8.79 -8.15 -12.43
CA ALA A 304 -7.96 -8.98 -11.58
C ALA A 304 -8.39 -10.45 -11.58
N VAL A 305 -9.70 -10.74 -11.51
CA VAL A 305 -10.22 -12.11 -11.44
C VAL A 305 -10.29 -12.78 -12.81
N TYR A 306 -10.75 -12.08 -13.85
CA TYR A 306 -11.15 -12.70 -15.12
C TYR A 306 -10.27 -12.35 -16.33
N ALA A 307 -9.32 -11.42 -16.22
CA ALA A 307 -8.53 -11.01 -17.38
C ALA A 307 -7.45 -12.03 -17.76
N ALA A 308 -7.71 -12.85 -18.75
CA ALA A 308 -6.76 -13.63 -19.54
C ALA A 308 -7.60 -14.36 -20.60
N HIS A 309 -6.97 -14.78 -21.69
CA HIS A 309 -7.66 -15.67 -22.63
C HIS A 309 -7.61 -17.11 -22.08
N GLY A 310 -8.71 -17.85 -22.26
CA GLY A 310 -8.87 -19.21 -21.72
C GLY A 310 -9.11 -19.23 -20.21
N ASP A 311 -9.15 -20.44 -19.64
CA ASP A 311 -9.31 -20.66 -18.21
C ASP A 311 -7.96 -20.55 -17.48
N ALA A 312 -7.60 -19.32 -17.09
CA ALA A 312 -6.35 -19.01 -16.38
C ALA A 312 -6.65 -18.49 -14.96
N PRO A 313 -7.02 -19.40 -14.02
CA PRO A 313 -7.41 -19.01 -12.68
C PRO A 313 -6.19 -18.60 -11.86
N ARG A 314 -6.41 -17.68 -10.93
CA ARG A 314 -5.36 -17.08 -10.10
C ARG A 314 -5.92 -16.56 -8.79
N ILE A 315 -5.03 -16.27 -7.85
CA ILE A 315 -5.39 -15.83 -6.50
C ILE A 315 -5.42 -14.31 -6.48
N VAL A 316 -6.44 -13.75 -5.84
CA VAL A 316 -6.62 -12.30 -5.68
C VAL A 316 -6.85 -12.00 -4.20
N LEU A 317 -6.00 -11.16 -3.62
CA LEU A 317 -6.11 -10.68 -2.25
C LEU A 317 -6.32 -9.16 -2.24
N ALA A 318 -6.89 -8.62 -1.15
CA ALA A 318 -7.04 -7.18 -0.98
C ALA A 318 -6.86 -6.76 0.49
N PRO A 319 -5.82 -5.99 0.83
CA PRO A 319 -5.62 -5.49 2.19
C PRO A 319 -6.69 -4.45 2.57
N ARG A 320 -7.05 -4.39 3.85
CA ARG A 320 -8.05 -3.45 4.39
C ARG A 320 -7.48 -2.10 4.83
N ASP A 321 -6.22 -2.08 5.22
CA ASP A 321 -5.51 -0.95 5.82
C ASP A 321 -3.98 -1.11 5.69
N VAL A 322 -3.21 -0.15 6.21
CA VAL A 322 -1.75 -0.14 6.06
C VAL A 322 -1.08 -1.30 6.79
N GLU A 323 -1.63 -1.75 7.92
CA GLU A 323 -1.07 -2.88 8.66
C GLU A 323 -1.26 -4.18 7.86
N SER A 324 -2.49 -4.44 7.42
CA SER A 324 -2.82 -5.59 6.58
C SER A 324 -2.09 -5.59 5.24
N CYS A 325 -1.64 -4.45 4.70
CA CYS A 325 -0.74 -4.43 3.54
C CYS A 325 0.57 -5.21 3.78
N VAL A 326 1.14 -5.17 4.99
CA VAL A 326 2.36 -5.94 5.30
C VAL A 326 2.07 -7.44 5.22
N TYR A 327 1.04 -7.89 5.95
CA TYR A 327 0.71 -9.30 6.08
C TYR A 327 0.12 -9.88 4.79
N THR A 328 -0.75 -9.14 4.09
CA THR A 328 -1.31 -9.55 2.79
C THR A 328 -0.21 -9.72 1.74
N SER A 329 0.85 -8.89 1.79
CA SER A 329 1.99 -9.05 0.89
C SER A 329 2.76 -10.34 1.18
N ILE A 330 2.98 -10.65 2.47
CA ILE A 330 3.60 -11.91 2.89
C ILE A 330 2.75 -13.11 2.46
N ASP A 331 1.44 -13.07 2.73
CA ASP A 331 0.49 -14.10 2.32
C ASP A 331 0.46 -14.27 0.81
N ALA A 332 0.51 -13.19 0.04
CA ALA A 332 0.54 -13.26 -1.42
C ALA A 332 1.76 -14.03 -1.93
N PHE A 333 2.95 -13.79 -1.38
CA PHE A 333 4.14 -14.56 -1.73
C PHE A 333 4.02 -16.01 -1.26
N ASN A 334 3.50 -16.24 -0.06
CA ASN A 334 3.35 -17.59 0.47
C ASN A 334 2.39 -18.42 -0.38
N LEU A 335 1.24 -17.86 -0.75
CA LEU A 335 0.27 -18.49 -1.65
C LEU A 335 0.84 -18.68 -3.06
N ALA A 336 1.58 -17.69 -3.58
CA ALA A 336 2.22 -17.79 -4.89
C ALA A 336 3.16 -19.00 -4.93
N GLU A 337 4.06 -19.10 -3.95
CA GLU A 337 5.05 -20.18 -3.84
C GLU A 337 4.41 -21.54 -3.57
N LYS A 338 3.43 -21.59 -2.66
CA LYS A 338 2.71 -22.81 -2.27
C LYS A 338 1.91 -23.41 -3.42
N TYR A 339 1.20 -22.58 -4.19
CA TYR A 339 0.30 -23.01 -5.26
C TYR A 339 0.88 -22.84 -6.67
N GLN A 340 2.10 -22.31 -6.79
CA GLN A 340 2.80 -22.10 -8.06
C GLN A 340 1.91 -21.39 -9.09
N THR A 341 1.45 -20.20 -8.74
CA THR A 341 0.52 -19.40 -9.55
C THR A 341 0.76 -17.91 -9.32
N PRO A 342 0.47 -17.01 -10.29
CA PRO A 342 0.47 -15.58 -10.03
C PRO A 342 -0.59 -15.20 -8.98
N VAL A 343 -0.23 -14.28 -8.08
CA VAL A 343 -1.13 -13.70 -7.07
C VAL A 343 -1.22 -12.19 -7.27
N LEU A 344 -2.45 -11.68 -7.36
CA LEU A 344 -2.71 -10.25 -7.45
C LEU A 344 -3.10 -9.70 -6.07
N VAL A 345 -2.51 -8.56 -5.70
CA VAL A 345 -2.87 -7.84 -4.48
C VAL A 345 -3.50 -6.51 -4.86
N LEU A 346 -4.79 -6.36 -4.56
CA LEU A 346 -5.60 -5.20 -4.90
C LEU A 346 -5.56 -4.15 -3.78
N SER A 347 -4.66 -3.19 -3.93
CA SER A 347 -4.69 -1.93 -3.16
C SER A 347 -5.49 -0.88 -3.95
N ASP A 348 -5.54 0.35 -3.46
CA ASP A 348 -6.14 1.48 -4.18
C ASP A 348 -5.41 2.79 -3.87
N GLN A 349 -5.70 3.83 -4.65
CA GLN A 349 -5.03 5.12 -4.57
C GLN A 349 -5.09 5.77 -3.19
N THR A 350 -6.16 5.54 -2.43
CA THR A 350 -6.26 6.04 -1.06
C THR A 350 -5.28 5.27 -0.18
N LEU A 351 -5.36 3.93 -0.19
CA LEU A 351 -4.54 3.09 0.67
C LEU A 351 -3.04 3.20 0.35
N SER A 352 -2.68 3.28 -0.94
CA SER A 352 -1.30 3.49 -1.41
C SER A 352 -0.60 4.66 -0.72
N HIS A 353 -1.32 5.76 -0.51
CA HIS A 353 -0.79 7.01 0.01
C HIS A 353 -1.14 7.28 1.47
N ARG A 354 -2.14 6.57 2.01
CA ARG A 354 -2.56 6.65 3.41
C ARG A 354 -1.38 6.26 4.28
N SER A 355 -1.00 7.13 5.21
CA SER A 355 -0.08 6.81 6.29
C SER A 355 -0.86 6.43 7.53
N GLN A 356 -0.43 5.34 8.19
CA GLN A 356 -0.94 4.96 9.50
C GLN A 356 0.18 4.56 10.45
N THR A 357 -0.03 4.83 11.73
CA THR A 357 0.75 4.22 12.80
C THR A 357 0.32 2.76 12.94
N ILE A 358 1.25 1.83 12.73
CA ILE A 358 1.00 0.39 12.88
C ILE A 358 1.92 -0.19 13.95
N PRO A 359 1.51 -1.27 14.64
CA PRO A 359 2.42 -2.05 15.47
C PRO A 359 3.66 -2.43 14.67
N ARG A 360 4.84 -2.33 15.28
CA ARG A 360 6.08 -2.75 14.63
C ARG A 360 6.00 -4.28 14.37
N PRO A 361 6.09 -4.76 13.11
CA PRO A 361 6.04 -6.18 12.83
C PRO A 361 7.19 -6.92 13.51
N ASP A 362 6.90 -8.06 14.14
CA ASP A 362 7.92 -8.98 14.66
C ASP A 362 8.43 -9.86 13.50
N ILE A 363 9.50 -9.40 12.87
CA ILE A 363 10.10 -10.07 11.70
C ILE A 363 10.48 -11.52 12.01
N GLY A 364 10.89 -11.83 13.25
CA GLY A 364 11.31 -13.18 13.63
C GLY A 364 10.16 -14.18 13.77
N ALA A 365 8.92 -13.69 13.88
CA ALA A 365 7.72 -14.51 13.99
C ALA A 365 6.97 -14.67 12.65
N LEU A 366 7.46 -14.03 11.57
CA LEU A 366 6.83 -14.11 10.26
C LEU A 366 7.07 -15.48 9.63
N MET A 367 5.98 -16.08 9.13
CA MET A 367 6.03 -17.35 8.41
C MET A 367 6.24 -17.08 6.92
N THR A 368 7.24 -17.72 6.33
CA THR A 368 7.47 -17.67 4.88
C THR A 368 7.41 -19.07 4.30
N GLU A 369 6.72 -19.21 3.17
CA GLU A 369 6.60 -20.44 2.40
C GLU A 369 7.54 -20.40 1.21
N ASP A 370 8.19 -21.51 0.92
CA ASP A 370 9.00 -21.71 -0.27
C ASP A 370 8.34 -22.74 -1.19
N ARG A 371 8.49 -22.56 -2.51
CA ARG A 371 7.91 -23.50 -3.46
C ARG A 371 8.42 -24.93 -3.25
N LYS A 372 7.53 -25.90 -3.46
CA LYS A 372 7.83 -27.33 -3.46
C LYS A 372 8.98 -27.64 -4.43
N ARG A 373 10.06 -28.22 -3.91
CA ARG A 373 11.26 -28.62 -4.66
C ARG A 373 11.28 -30.12 -4.95
N PRO A 374 11.84 -30.56 -6.09
CA PRO A 374 12.02 -31.97 -6.38
C PRO A 374 13.04 -32.62 -5.45
N ASP A 375 12.78 -33.88 -5.07
CA ASP A 375 13.78 -34.74 -4.47
C ASP A 375 14.63 -35.36 -5.58
N VAL A 376 15.79 -34.74 -5.84
CA VAL A 376 16.71 -35.13 -6.91
C VAL A 376 17.13 -36.60 -6.77
N GLN A 377 17.42 -37.06 -5.55
CA GLN A 377 17.92 -38.40 -5.33
C GLN A 377 16.83 -39.44 -5.57
N ALA A 378 15.60 -39.16 -5.12
CA ALA A 378 14.46 -40.03 -5.38
C ALA A 378 14.18 -40.16 -6.88
N ILE A 379 14.18 -39.04 -7.62
CA ILE A 379 13.96 -39.04 -9.08
C ILE A 379 15.02 -39.88 -9.79
N LEU A 380 16.30 -39.65 -9.50
CA LEU A 380 17.40 -40.39 -10.14
C LEU A 380 17.37 -41.89 -9.82
N SER A 381 16.89 -42.27 -8.63
CA SER A 381 16.79 -43.68 -8.23
C SER A 381 15.60 -44.42 -8.86
N ALA A 382 14.57 -43.67 -9.27
CA ALA A 382 13.34 -44.20 -9.86
C ALA A 382 13.35 -44.15 -11.40
N ALA A 383 14.32 -43.47 -12.01
CA ALA A 383 14.45 -43.38 -13.45
C ALA A 383 14.82 -44.76 -14.04
N ASP A 384 13.95 -45.30 -14.89
CA ASP A 384 14.23 -46.51 -15.67
C ASP A 384 15.37 -46.24 -16.68
N GLU A 385 16.16 -47.27 -17.02
CA GLU A 385 17.26 -47.13 -18.00
C GLU A 385 16.79 -46.61 -19.38
N ASP A 386 15.52 -46.86 -19.74
CA ASP A 386 14.89 -46.39 -20.98
C ASP A 386 14.35 -44.93 -20.89
N ASP A 387 14.19 -44.37 -19.70
CA ASP A 387 13.72 -42.98 -19.44
C ASP A 387 14.90 -41.99 -19.25
N LEU A 388 16.13 -42.46 -19.51
CA LEU A 388 17.39 -41.69 -19.51
C LEU A 388 17.54 -40.77 -20.74
N GLY A 389 16.44 -40.23 -21.25
CA GLY A 389 16.44 -39.12 -22.19
C GLY A 389 16.87 -37.79 -21.53
N VAL A 390 16.70 -36.67 -22.24
CA VAL A 390 16.96 -35.32 -21.71
C VAL A 390 15.90 -35.01 -20.62
N GLY A 391 16.15 -35.41 -19.38
CA GLY A 391 15.17 -35.26 -18.29
C GLY A 391 15.34 -36.20 -17.11
N HIS A 392 15.99 -37.36 -17.28
CA HIS A 392 16.19 -38.37 -16.23
C HIS A 392 14.91 -38.69 -15.42
N GLY A 393 13.75 -38.77 -16.08
CA GLY A 393 12.46 -39.03 -15.43
C GLY A 393 11.82 -37.82 -14.71
N TYR A 394 12.43 -36.63 -14.73
CA TYR A 394 11.84 -35.44 -14.12
C TYR A 394 10.60 -34.95 -14.88
N LYS A 395 9.50 -34.77 -14.14
CA LYS A 395 8.22 -34.28 -14.64
C LYS A 395 7.88 -32.94 -13.99
N ARG A 396 8.21 -31.83 -14.66
CA ARG A 396 7.90 -30.48 -14.14
C ARG A 396 6.41 -30.32 -13.80
N TYR A 397 5.53 -30.93 -14.58
CA TYR A 397 4.08 -30.83 -14.45
C TYR A 397 3.45 -32.14 -14.00
N GLU A 398 4.17 -32.92 -13.18
CA GLU A 398 3.70 -34.17 -12.56
C GLU A 398 2.29 -34.02 -11.97
N LEU A 399 1.43 -35.00 -12.23
CA LEU A 399 0.09 -35.09 -11.64
C LEU A 399 0.20 -35.61 -10.20
N THR A 400 0.25 -34.71 -9.24
CA THR A 400 0.33 -35.04 -7.82
C THR A 400 -1.05 -35.01 -7.14
N PRO A 401 -1.23 -35.70 -5.98
CA PRO A 401 -2.50 -35.65 -5.22
C PRO A 401 -2.89 -34.26 -4.72
N ASP A 402 -1.90 -33.40 -4.46
CA ASP A 402 -2.08 -32.00 -4.08
C ASP A 402 -2.11 -31.04 -5.28
N HIS A 403 -2.01 -31.58 -6.50
CA HIS A 403 -1.98 -30.85 -7.78
C HIS A 403 -0.79 -29.88 -7.98
N VAL A 404 0.10 -29.76 -6.99
CA VAL A 404 1.31 -28.95 -7.03
C VAL A 404 2.53 -29.82 -7.34
N SER A 405 3.05 -29.67 -8.54
CA SER A 405 4.22 -30.41 -9.02
C SER A 405 5.52 -29.83 -8.45
N PRO A 406 6.51 -30.66 -8.05
CA PRO A 406 7.81 -30.16 -7.61
C PRO A 406 8.53 -29.35 -8.71
N MET A 407 9.01 -28.14 -8.38
CA MET A 407 9.64 -27.22 -9.34
C MET A 407 11.16 -27.16 -9.20
N ALA A 408 11.87 -27.60 -10.24
CA ALA A 408 13.30 -27.41 -10.40
C ALA A 408 13.62 -25.98 -10.85
N VAL A 409 14.81 -25.50 -10.51
CA VAL A 409 15.37 -24.24 -11.03
C VAL A 409 16.51 -24.52 -12.01
N PRO A 410 16.75 -23.61 -12.97
CA PRO A 410 17.89 -23.72 -13.88
C PRO A 410 19.20 -23.93 -13.14
N GLY A 411 20.04 -24.82 -13.67
CA GLY A 411 21.35 -25.15 -13.11
C GLY A 411 21.34 -26.30 -12.10
N VAL A 412 20.18 -26.88 -11.76
CA VAL A 412 20.13 -28.14 -11.01
C VAL A 412 20.44 -29.30 -11.97
N ASP A 413 21.48 -30.06 -11.65
CA ASP A 413 21.92 -31.20 -12.45
C ASP A 413 20.79 -32.22 -12.63
N ASN A 414 20.70 -32.78 -13.84
CA ASN A 414 19.82 -33.89 -14.22
C ASN A 414 18.30 -33.60 -14.16
N LEU A 415 17.86 -32.35 -13.95
CA LEU A 415 16.44 -31.97 -13.98
C LEU A 415 16.11 -30.97 -15.12
N PRO A 416 16.51 -31.21 -16.39
CA PRO A 416 16.19 -30.28 -17.46
C PRO A 416 14.70 -30.32 -17.79
N TYR A 417 14.11 -29.15 -18.06
CA TYR A 417 12.77 -29.03 -18.63
C TYR A 417 12.64 -27.72 -19.41
N VAL A 418 11.66 -27.67 -20.31
CA VAL A 418 11.29 -26.45 -21.05
C VAL A 418 9.94 -25.98 -20.57
N ALA A 419 9.86 -24.75 -20.05
CA ALA A 419 8.57 -24.12 -19.76
C ALA A 419 7.98 -23.54 -21.06
N THR A 420 6.80 -24.00 -21.47
CA THR A 420 6.13 -23.59 -22.72
C THR A 420 4.72 -23.07 -22.48
N GLY A 421 4.35 -21.98 -23.15
CA GLY A 421 2.99 -21.42 -23.10
C GLY A 421 1.95 -22.24 -23.88
N LEU A 422 2.37 -23.28 -24.60
CA LEU A 422 1.47 -24.24 -25.25
C LEU A 422 1.01 -25.29 -24.23
N GLU A 423 -0.15 -25.91 -24.48
CA GLU A 423 -0.60 -27.05 -23.67
C GLU A 423 0.43 -28.18 -23.73
N HIS A 424 0.67 -28.81 -22.59
CA HIS A 424 1.80 -29.72 -22.39
C HIS A 424 1.45 -30.86 -21.46
N ASN A 425 2.17 -31.97 -21.59
CA ASN A 425 2.06 -33.12 -20.68
C ASN A 425 2.98 -32.96 -19.44
N GLU A 426 3.04 -33.99 -18.58
CA GLU A 426 3.81 -33.96 -17.33
C GLU A 426 5.32 -33.66 -17.52
N HIS A 427 5.87 -34.03 -18.69
CA HIS A 427 7.26 -33.81 -19.08
C HIS A 427 7.50 -32.45 -19.75
N ALA A 428 6.49 -31.58 -19.77
CA ALA A 428 6.53 -30.29 -20.45
C ALA A 428 6.60 -30.35 -21.98
N HIS A 429 6.34 -31.52 -22.59
CA HIS A 429 6.25 -31.64 -24.05
C HIS A 429 4.88 -31.21 -24.53
N ILE A 430 4.83 -30.54 -25.69
CA ILE A 430 3.59 -30.07 -26.30
C ILE A 430 2.66 -31.26 -26.55
N ASP A 431 1.43 -31.18 -26.04
CA ASP A 431 0.41 -32.20 -26.22
C ASP A 431 -0.95 -31.52 -26.45
N GLN A 432 -1.49 -31.69 -27.66
CA GLN A 432 -2.74 -31.08 -28.10
C GLN A 432 -3.92 -32.04 -28.01
N SER A 433 -3.73 -33.21 -27.38
CA SER A 433 -4.81 -34.19 -27.23
C SER A 433 -5.90 -33.64 -26.30
N PRO A 434 -7.19 -33.97 -26.56
CA PRO A 434 -8.28 -33.61 -25.64
C PRO A 434 -8.06 -34.12 -24.21
N PHE A 435 -7.39 -35.27 -24.07
CA PHE A 435 -7.07 -35.86 -22.78
C PHE A 435 -6.06 -35.01 -22.00
N ALA A 436 -4.91 -34.66 -22.60
CA ALA A 436 -3.90 -33.83 -21.94
C ALA A 436 -4.47 -32.47 -21.54
N HIS A 437 -5.20 -31.82 -22.45
CA HIS A 437 -5.84 -30.54 -22.17
C HIS A 437 -6.84 -30.61 -21.00
N SER A 438 -7.68 -31.64 -20.95
CA SER A 438 -8.65 -31.83 -19.87
C SER A 438 -7.96 -32.05 -18.53
N VAL A 439 -6.94 -32.92 -18.48
CA VAL A 439 -6.27 -33.30 -17.24
C VAL A 439 -5.41 -32.17 -16.69
N MET A 440 -4.67 -31.47 -17.55
CA MET A 440 -3.79 -30.38 -17.12
C MET A 440 -4.55 -29.11 -16.76
N SER A 441 -5.66 -28.83 -17.44
CA SER A 441 -6.55 -27.73 -17.05
C SER A 441 -7.20 -28.00 -15.69
N ASP A 442 -7.68 -29.23 -15.45
CA ASP A 442 -8.23 -29.64 -14.14
C ASP A 442 -7.17 -29.51 -13.03
N LYS A 443 -5.94 -29.98 -13.26
CA LYS A 443 -4.82 -29.81 -12.32
C LYS A 443 -4.61 -28.34 -11.95
N ARG A 444 -4.47 -27.45 -12.93
CA ARG A 444 -4.24 -26.02 -12.69
C ARG A 444 -5.41 -25.38 -11.94
N HIS A 445 -6.65 -25.77 -12.25
CA HIS A 445 -7.85 -25.29 -11.59
C HIS A 445 -7.93 -25.72 -10.12
N ARG A 446 -7.69 -27.00 -9.83
CA ARG A 446 -7.79 -27.54 -8.46
C ARG A 446 -6.78 -26.93 -7.48
N LYS A 447 -5.63 -26.45 -7.96
CA LYS A 447 -4.71 -25.66 -7.12
C LYS A 447 -5.39 -24.40 -6.58
N ILE A 448 -6.21 -23.74 -7.40
CA ILE A 448 -6.92 -22.52 -7.02
C ILE A 448 -8.11 -22.83 -6.13
N GLU A 449 -8.83 -23.93 -6.38
CA GLU A 449 -9.87 -24.41 -5.47
C GLU A 449 -9.31 -24.72 -4.08
N ALA A 450 -8.14 -25.37 -4.01
CA ALA A 450 -7.45 -25.63 -2.75
C ALA A 450 -7.02 -24.33 -2.05
N ALA A 451 -6.48 -23.35 -2.79
CA ALA A 451 -6.13 -22.04 -2.24
C ALA A 451 -7.35 -21.28 -1.71
N ALA A 452 -8.52 -21.42 -2.33
CA ALA A 452 -9.76 -20.79 -1.88
C ALA A 452 -10.28 -21.37 -0.54
N GLN A 453 -9.79 -22.52 -0.09
CA GLN A 453 -10.12 -23.09 1.21
C GLN A 453 -9.16 -22.66 2.33
N GLU A 454 -8.13 -21.88 2.03
CA GLU A 454 -7.20 -21.37 3.05
C GLU A 454 -7.94 -20.44 4.04
N PRO A 455 -7.78 -20.65 5.35
CA PRO A 455 -8.44 -19.82 6.35
C PRO A 455 -7.75 -18.47 6.51
N GLY A 456 -8.45 -17.49 7.11
CA GLY A 456 -7.83 -16.24 7.58
C GLY A 456 -7.95 -15.05 6.62
N TYR A 457 -8.58 -15.20 5.45
CA TYR A 457 -8.79 -14.10 4.49
C TYR A 457 -10.16 -13.42 4.60
N THR A 458 -10.89 -13.68 5.69
CA THR A 458 -12.18 -13.02 5.99
C THR A 458 -12.21 -12.62 7.45
N GLU A 459 -12.69 -11.40 7.71
CA GLU A 459 -12.89 -10.87 9.05
C GLU A 459 -14.38 -10.63 9.27
N LEU A 460 -14.89 -11.01 10.44
CA LEU A 460 -16.27 -10.81 10.84
C LEU A 460 -16.27 -10.05 12.18
N TYR A 461 -17.06 -8.99 12.27
CA TYR A 461 -17.15 -8.19 13.50
C TYR A 461 -18.58 -7.73 13.80
N GLY A 462 -18.81 -7.37 15.06
CA GLY A 462 -20.13 -7.05 15.57
C GLY A 462 -20.90 -8.30 16.03
N ASN A 463 -22.21 -8.15 16.25
CA ASN A 463 -23.04 -9.25 16.76
C ASN A 463 -23.33 -10.28 15.65
N PRO A 464 -22.99 -11.57 15.81
CA PRO A 464 -23.27 -12.60 14.81
C PRO A 464 -24.75 -12.71 14.43
N ASN A 465 -25.65 -12.39 15.36
CA ASN A 465 -27.10 -12.40 15.20
C ASN A 465 -27.68 -11.06 14.71
N ALA A 466 -26.84 -10.15 14.21
CA ALA A 466 -27.29 -8.87 13.71
C ALA A 466 -28.25 -9.03 12.52
N LYS A 467 -29.23 -8.12 12.44
CA LYS A 467 -30.26 -8.14 11.38
C LYS A 467 -29.73 -7.65 10.03
N ILE A 468 -28.71 -6.80 10.06
CA ILE A 468 -28.08 -6.20 8.88
C ILE A 468 -26.63 -6.67 8.84
N GLY A 469 -26.22 -7.28 7.73
CA GLY A 469 -24.81 -7.57 7.43
C GLY A 469 -24.32 -6.68 6.30
N ILE A 470 -23.14 -6.09 6.44
CA ILE A 470 -22.52 -5.24 5.43
C ILE A 470 -21.26 -5.93 4.95
N VAL A 471 -21.20 -6.27 3.66
CA VAL A 471 -20.03 -6.92 3.06
C VAL A 471 -19.27 -5.89 2.24
N CYS A 472 -17.97 -5.78 2.49
CA CYS A 472 -17.05 -4.91 1.75
C CYS A 472 -15.66 -5.53 1.67
N TRP A 473 -14.77 -4.90 0.93
CA TRP A 473 -13.37 -5.31 0.79
C TRP A 473 -12.48 -4.10 0.52
N GLY A 474 -11.16 -4.28 0.64
CA GLY A 474 -10.20 -3.21 0.39
C GLY A 474 -10.31 -2.08 1.41
N SER A 475 -9.96 -0.86 1.00
CA SER A 475 -9.88 0.29 1.90
C SER A 475 -11.24 0.78 2.43
N ALA A 476 -12.36 0.25 1.92
CA ALA A 476 -13.71 0.47 2.43
C ALA A 476 -13.97 -0.21 3.79
N ALA A 477 -13.18 -1.22 4.16
CA ALA A 477 -13.37 -1.97 5.40
C ALA A 477 -13.36 -1.09 6.66
N GLY A 478 -12.39 -0.18 6.78
CA GLY A 478 -12.30 0.74 7.92
C GLY A 478 -13.52 1.67 8.07
N PRO A 479 -13.94 2.40 7.02
CA PRO A 479 -15.18 3.18 7.03
C PRO A 479 -16.44 2.36 7.36
N VAL A 480 -16.55 1.13 6.84
CA VAL A 480 -17.70 0.25 7.14
C VAL A 480 -17.68 -0.17 8.62
N GLU A 481 -16.51 -0.51 9.16
CA GLU A 481 -16.38 -0.88 10.57
C GLU A 481 -16.77 0.28 11.50
N GLU A 482 -16.31 1.49 11.21
CA GLU A 482 -16.72 2.69 11.95
C GLU A 482 -18.23 2.94 11.86
N ALA A 483 -18.83 2.78 10.67
CA ALA A 483 -20.27 2.92 10.47
C ALA A 483 -21.09 1.88 11.23
N VAL A 484 -20.64 0.62 11.27
CA VAL A 484 -21.26 -0.46 12.06
C VAL A 484 -21.22 -0.12 13.55
N GLY A 485 -20.09 0.41 14.05
CA GLY A 485 -19.98 0.92 15.41
C GLY A 485 -21.02 2.00 15.73
N ILE A 486 -21.16 3.00 14.85
CA ILE A 486 -22.12 4.10 15.00
C ILE A 486 -23.57 3.58 14.98
N LEU A 487 -23.91 2.66 14.08
CA LEU A 487 -25.25 2.07 13.99
C LEU A 487 -25.62 1.32 15.26
N ASN A 488 -24.70 0.47 15.76
CA ASN A 488 -24.91 -0.28 16.99
C ASN A 488 -25.07 0.64 18.21
N ALA A 489 -24.28 1.72 18.31
CA ALA A 489 -24.44 2.73 19.35
C ALA A 489 -25.81 3.45 19.31
N ARG A 490 -26.45 3.51 18.14
CA ARG A 490 -27.81 4.07 17.95
C ARG A 490 -28.92 3.02 18.09
N GLY A 491 -28.58 1.78 18.48
CA GLY A 491 -29.53 0.67 18.64
C GLY A 491 -29.93 -0.03 17.33
N VAL A 492 -29.25 0.26 16.22
CA VAL A 492 -29.44 -0.44 14.94
C VAL A 492 -28.50 -1.64 14.90
N SER A 493 -29.06 -2.85 14.90
CA SER A 493 -28.29 -4.10 14.95
C SER A 493 -27.62 -4.42 13.61
N ALA A 494 -26.33 -4.12 13.51
CA ALA A 494 -25.51 -4.31 12.31
C ALA A 494 -24.21 -5.10 12.62
N LYS A 495 -23.71 -5.84 11.61
CA LYS A 495 -22.42 -6.53 11.59
C LYS A 495 -21.70 -6.28 10.26
N GLY A 496 -20.38 -6.43 10.27
CA GLY A 496 -19.52 -6.43 9.09
C GLY A 496 -18.93 -7.79 8.82
#